data_AF-I1RHV3-F1
#
_entry.id   AF-I1RHV3-F1
#
_cell.length_a   1.000
_cell.length_b   1.000
_cell.length_c   1.000
_cell.angle_alpha   90.00
_cell.angle_beta   90.00
_cell.angle_gamma   90.00
#
_symmetry.space_group_name_H-M   'P 1'
#
loop_
_entity.id
_entity.type
_entity.pdbx_description
1 polymer ?
#
loop_
_entity_poly.entity_id
_entity_poly.type
_entity_poly.pdbx_seq_one_letter_code
_entity_poly.pdbx_strand_id
1 'polypeptide(L)'
;MSNPSPHAVLTLPVDIPHITSTSENSDLNYFGPVNDEIPIEASKYIARVTDGVEEEVAHTLKAFLEITQSDCVGNPEEKKCCWFTVRSQKPTDEFHIPRWHQDGRMYPYDEGREEVVRSKYALVILGPPTLMLVPNEQSFAIERQSVSKFLRWCEDKDAPQPTPEERDEAELKQRKWLENEFKDTPKVQVGHGQVVRFSWGRVNSPIHSEPDFICDRIFISVLYGSEPELRQMADWRNTEYGKYEIEL
;
A
#
# COMPACT_ATOMS: atom_id res chain seq x y z
N MET A 1 -5.72 9.18 24.43
CA MET A 1 -6.09 7.92 23.75
C MET A 1 -4.80 7.18 23.44
N SER A 2 -4.73 5.87 23.65
CA SER A 2 -3.55 5.07 23.30
C SER A 2 -3.34 5.09 21.79
N ASN A 3 -2.09 5.21 21.33
CA ASN A 3 -1.78 5.10 19.90
C ASN A 3 -2.26 3.75 19.37
N PRO A 4 -2.95 3.71 18.20
CA PRO A 4 -3.36 2.44 17.60
C PRO A 4 -2.13 1.57 17.30
N SER A 5 -2.34 0.26 17.31
CA SER A 5 -1.33 -0.70 16.83
C SER A 5 -0.86 -0.30 15.41
N PRO A 6 0.46 -0.40 15.11
CA PRO A 6 1.01 -0.04 13.82
C PRO A 6 0.48 -0.91 12.67
N HIS A 7 -0.17 -2.03 12.97
CA HIS A 7 -0.96 -2.79 12.02
C HIS A 7 -2.27 -3.29 12.64
N ALA A 8 -3.22 -3.65 11.77
CA ALA A 8 -4.39 -4.42 12.15
C ALA A 8 -4.89 -5.22 10.94
N VAL A 9 -5.51 -6.37 11.21
CA VAL A 9 -6.38 -7.05 10.24
C VAL A 9 -7.80 -6.78 10.72
N LEU A 10 -8.58 -6.08 9.90
CA LEU A 10 -9.94 -5.70 10.28
C LEU A 10 -10.84 -6.93 10.32
N THR A 11 -11.69 -7.00 11.35
CA THR A 11 -12.47 -8.21 11.68
C THR A 11 -13.67 -8.43 10.76
N LEU A 12 -14.17 -7.36 10.13
CA LEU A 12 -15.28 -7.42 9.18
C LEU A 12 -14.70 -7.63 7.77
N PRO A 13 -14.78 -8.85 7.20
CA PRO A 13 -14.40 -9.06 5.82
C PRO A 13 -15.40 -8.34 4.90
N VAL A 14 -14.91 -7.87 3.76
CA VAL A 14 -15.76 -7.45 2.64
C VAL A 14 -16.06 -8.65 1.76
N ASP A 15 -17.25 -8.68 1.18
CA ASP A 15 -17.58 -9.65 0.13
C ASP A 15 -16.69 -9.37 -1.08
N ILE A 16 -16.12 -10.43 -1.66
CA ILE A 16 -15.21 -10.34 -2.81
C ILE A 16 -15.99 -10.70 -4.08
N PRO A 17 -15.93 -9.89 -5.14
CA PRO A 17 -16.61 -10.18 -6.40
C PRO A 17 -15.99 -11.41 -7.06
N HIS A 18 -16.76 -12.12 -7.88
CA HIS A 18 -16.19 -13.22 -8.64
C HIS A 18 -15.32 -12.68 -9.79
N ILE A 19 -14.00 -12.74 -9.62
CA ILE A 19 -13.00 -12.39 -10.62
C ILE A 19 -12.05 -13.57 -10.77
N THR A 20 -11.71 -13.93 -12.00
CA THR A 20 -10.79 -15.04 -12.26
C THR A 20 -9.55 -14.63 -13.05
N SER A 21 -9.56 -13.49 -13.73
CA SER A 21 -8.42 -13.04 -14.53
C SER A 21 -8.36 -11.53 -14.74
N THR A 22 -7.19 -11.04 -15.12
CA THR A 22 -6.94 -9.68 -15.58
C THR A 22 -6.50 -9.68 -17.05
N SER A 23 -6.86 -8.64 -17.80
CA SER A 23 -6.49 -8.49 -19.22
C SER A 23 -5.09 -7.89 -19.41
N GLU A 24 -4.66 -7.02 -18.51
CA GLU A 24 -3.42 -6.25 -18.63
C GLU A 24 -2.85 -5.81 -17.28
N ASN A 25 -1.57 -5.41 -17.28
CA ASN A 25 -1.02 -4.60 -16.20
C ASN A 25 -1.54 -3.17 -16.37
N SER A 26 -2.14 -2.59 -15.33
CA SER A 26 -2.59 -1.20 -15.35
C SER A 26 -2.85 -0.75 -13.92
N ASP A 27 -2.62 0.53 -13.66
CA ASP A 27 -2.86 1.16 -12.37
C ASP A 27 -3.89 2.29 -12.53
N LEU A 28 -4.88 2.35 -11.64
CA LEU A 28 -5.76 3.49 -11.43
C LEU A 28 -5.30 4.24 -10.18
N ASN A 29 -5.05 5.53 -10.30
CA ASN A 29 -4.73 6.41 -9.18
C ASN A 29 -5.77 7.54 -9.07
N TYR A 30 -6.12 7.91 -7.84
CA TYR A 30 -6.99 9.03 -7.52
C TYR A 30 -6.51 9.73 -6.25
N PHE A 31 -6.32 11.05 -6.33
CA PHE A 31 -5.95 11.91 -5.20
C PHE A 31 -7.02 12.98 -5.05
N GLY A 32 -7.94 12.84 -4.09
CA GLY A 32 -9.08 13.75 -4.04
C GLY A 32 -10.02 13.55 -2.86
N PRO A 33 -11.16 14.26 -2.83
CA PRO A 33 -12.18 14.09 -1.81
C PRO A 33 -12.70 12.65 -1.78
N VAL A 34 -12.98 12.13 -0.58
CA VAL A 34 -13.71 10.87 -0.41
C VAL A 34 -15.18 11.13 -0.71
N ASN A 35 -15.73 10.47 -1.74
CA ASN A 35 -17.12 10.63 -2.16
C ASN A 35 -17.67 9.32 -2.76
N ASP A 36 -18.97 9.32 -3.05
CA ASP A 36 -19.68 8.16 -3.63
C ASP A 36 -19.28 7.85 -5.08
N GLU A 37 -18.51 8.72 -5.74
CA GLU A 37 -18.03 8.48 -7.12
C GLU A 37 -16.87 7.49 -7.16
N ILE A 38 -16.06 7.38 -6.09
CA ILE A 38 -14.88 6.49 -6.08
C ILE A 38 -15.27 5.03 -6.37
N PRO A 39 -16.23 4.40 -5.67
CA PRO A 39 -16.64 3.03 -6.00
C PRO A 39 -17.19 2.89 -7.42
N ILE A 40 -17.86 3.92 -7.96
CA ILE A 40 -18.46 3.90 -9.30
C ILE A 40 -17.37 3.94 -10.38
N GLU A 41 -16.42 4.86 -10.30
CA GLU A 41 -15.39 5.01 -11.32
C GLU A 41 -14.35 3.88 -11.25
N ALA A 42 -13.99 3.45 -10.04
CA ALA A 42 -13.05 2.35 -9.86
C ALA A 42 -13.65 0.99 -10.23
N SER A 43 -14.96 0.77 -10.06
CA SER A 43 -15.61 -0.46 -10.52
C SER A 43 -15.66 -0.55 -12.04
N LYS A 44 -15.96 0.53 -12.76
CA LYS A 44 -15.85 0.58 -14.23
C LYS A 44 -14.44 0.25 -14.70
N TYR A 45 -13.43 0.80 -14.02
CA TYR A 45 -12.03 0.50 -14.31
C TYR A 45 -11.72 -0.99 -14.11
N ILE A 46 -12.07 -1.57 -12.96
CA ILE A 46 -11.83 -2.99 -12.66
C ILE A 46 -12.58 -3.88 -13.66
N ALA A 47 -13.86 -3.60 -13.96
CA ALA A 47 -14.65 -4.36 -14.93
C ALA A 47 -14.10 -4.26 -16.36
N ARG A 48 -13.36 -3.19 -16.69
CA ARG A 48 -12.64 -3.06 -17.96
C ARG A 48 -11.41 -3.97 -18.02
N VAL A 49 -10.66 -4.07 -16.93
CA VAL A 49 -9.37 -4.79 -16.89
C VAL A 49 -9.48 -6.22 -16.35
N THR A 50 -10.70 -6.69 -16.05
CA THR A 50 -10.98 -8.02 -15.50
C THR A 50 -12.25 -8.63 -16.10
N ASP A 51 -12.56 -9.86 -15.71
CA ASP A 51 -13.83 -10.53 -15.97
C ASP A 51 -14.91 -10.28 -14.87
N GLY A 52 -14.65 -9.35 -13.94
CA GLY A 52 -15.56 -9.04 -12.84
C GLY A 52 -16.81 -8.26 -13.25
N VAL A 53 -17.90 -8.51 -12.53
CA VAL A 53 -19.16 -7.76 -12.68
C VAL A 53 -19.07 -6.40 -11.98
N GLU A 54 -19.26 -5.31 -12.73
CA GLU A 54 -19.14 -3.93 -12.24
C GLU A 54 -19.93 -3.67 -10.94
N GLU A 55 -21.18 -4.13 -10.87
CA GLU A 55 -22.04 -3.93 -9.69
C GLU A 55 -21.50 -4.61 -8.42
N GLU A 56 -20.98 -5.84 -8.54
CA GLU A 56 -20.38 -6.57 -7.41
C GLU A 56 -19.09 -5.89 -6.93
N VAL A 57 -18.28 -5.42 -7.89
CA VAL A 57 -17.07 -4.65 -7.59
C VAL A 57 -17.42 -3.35 -6.89
N ALA A 58 -18.42 -2.60 -7.38
CA ALA A 58 -18.87 -1.35 -6.78
C ALA A 58 -19.34 -1.55 -5.32
N HIS A 59 -20.09 -2.62 -5.06
CA HIS A 59 -20.53 -2.98 -3.71
C HIS A 59 -19.32 -3.24 -2.78
N THR A 60 -18.35 -4.01 -3.27
CA THR A 60 -17.12 -4.35 -2.55
C THR A 60 -16.30 -3.09 -2.21
N LEU A 61 -16.10 -2.21 -3.19
CA LEU A 61 -15.35 -0.97 -3.03
C LEU A 61 -16.02 0.00 -2.06
N LYS A 62 -17.35 0.09 -2.09
CA LYS A 62 -18.11 0.89 -1.15
C LYS A 62 -17.91 0.39 0.28
N ALA A 63 -18.10 -0.92 0.51
CA ALA A 63 -17.88 -1.53 1.83
C ALA A 63 -16.43 -1.33 2.32
N PHE A 64 -15.45 -1.49 1.43
CA PHE A 64 -14.04 -1.23 1.71
C PHE A 64 -13.83 0.19 2.23
N LEU A 65 -14.26 1.21 1.48
CA LEU A 65 -14.08 2.61 1.87
C LEU A 65 -14.82 2.98 3.16
N GLU A 66 -16.04 2.48 3.37
CA GLU A 66 -16.81 2.71 4.60
C GLU A 66 -16.08 2.15 5.83
N ILE A 67 -15.60 0.91 5.76
CA ILE A 67 -14.87 0.25 6.83
C ILE A 67 -13.56 0.99 7.13
N THR A 68 -12.78 1.32 6.10
CA THR A 68 -11.47 1.94 6.28
C THR A 68 -11.55 3.40 6.73
N GLN A 69 -12.54 4.15 6.24
CA GLN A 69 -12.75 5.52 6.70
C GLN A 69 -13.26 5.56 8.14
N SER A 70 -14.03 4.55 8.58
CA SER A 70 -14.46 4.40 9.96
C SER A 70 -13.30 4.07 10.90
N ASP A 71 -12.42 3.13 10.51
CA ASP A 71 -11.23 2.76 11.30
C ASP A 71 -10.15 3.86 11.31
N CYS A 72 -10.07 4.68 10.26
CA CYS A 72 -9.03 5.70 10.14
C CYS A 72 -9.06 6.71 11.30
N VAL A 73 -7.91 6.80 11.98
CA VAL A 73 -7.69 7.78 13.06
C VAL A 73 -7.65 9.19 12.49
N GLY A 74 -8.41 10.07 13.12
CA GLY A 74 -8.48 11.49 12.79
C GLY A 74 -9.91 12.01 12.89
N ASN A 75 -10.05 13.34 12.94
CA ASN A 75 -11.35 14.00 12.79
C ASN A 75 -11.81 13.99 11.32
N PRO A 76 -13.08 14.33 11.01
CA PRO A 76 -13.58 14.32 9.63
C PRO A 76 -12.73 15.14 8.64
N GLU A 77 -12.19 16.30 9.04
CA GLU A 77 -11.35 17.14 8.18
C GLU A 77 -9.99 16.50 7.87
N GLU A 78 -9.47 15.66 8.78
CA GLU A 78 -8.23 14.90 8.61
C GLU A 78 -8.37 13.66 7.71
N LYS A 79 -9.61 13.28 7.37
CA LYS A 79 -9.89 12.10 6.54
C LYS A 79 -10.87 12.37 5.40
N LYS A 80 -11.06 13.64 5.06
CA LYS A 80 -11.99 14.07 3.99
C LYS A 80 -11.46 13.80 2.59
N CYS A 81 -10.15 13.62 2.45
CA CYS A 81 -9.49 13.30 1.19
C CYS A 81 -8.76 11.96 1.29
N CYS A 82 -8.48 11.38 0.14
CA CYS A 82 -7.72 10.15 0.05
C CYS A 82 -6.82 10.08 -1.17
N TRP A 83 -5.82 9.22 -1.05
CA TRP A 83 -5.14 8.61 -2.18
C TRP A 83 -5.68 7.19 -2.30
N PHE A 84 -6.44 6.95 -3.35
CA PHE A 84 -7.02 5.66 -3.69
C PHE A 84 -6.31 5.08 -4.92
N THR A 85 -5.93 3.81 -4.86
CA THR A 85 -5.25 3.12 -5.95
C THR A 85 -5.87 1.75 -6.18
N VAL A 86 -5.99 1.36 -7.45
CA VAL A 86 -6.22 -0.02 -7.89
C VAL A 86 -5.07 -0.43 -8.80
N ARG A 87 -4.46 -1.58 -8.53
CA ARG A 87 -3.42 -2.16 -9.38
C ARG A 87 -3.91 -3.48 -9.96
N SER A 88 -3.93 -3.56 -11.28
CA SER A 88 -4.13 -4.78 -12.05
C SER A 88 -2.79 -5.33 -12.47
N GLN A 89 -2.50 -6.58 -12.13
CA GLN A 89 -1.19 -7.17 -12.29
C GLN A 89 -1.30 -8.57 -12.90
N LYS A 90 -0.42 -8.86 -13.85
CA LYS A 90 -0.16 -10.17 -14.46
C LYS A 90 0.99 -10.87 -13.74
N PRO A 91 1.13 -12.19 -13.90
CA PRO A 91 2.26 -12.92 -13.36
C PRO A 91 3.59 -12.33 -13.81
N THR A 92 4.54 -12.23 -12.88
CA THR A 92 5.88 -11.69 -13.14
C THR A 92 6.88 -12.24 -12.12
N ASP A 93 8.11 -12.46 -12.58
CA ASP A 93 9.22 -12.88 -11.73
C ASP A 93 9.82 -11.72 -10.93
N GLU A 94 9.36 -10.48 -11.17
CA GLU A 94 9.86 -9.28 -10.48
C GLU A 94 9.77 -9.43 -8.96
N PHE A 95 8.73 -10.09 -8.43
CA PHE A 95 8.47 -10.24 -6.99
C PHE A 95 8.72 -11.66 -6.46
N HIS A 96 9.39 -12.51 -7.25
CA HIS A 96 9.76 -13.86 -6.81
C HIS A 96 10.56 -13.84 -5.50
N ILE A 97 11.44 -12.86 -5.36
CA ILE A 97 12.12 -12.54 -4.09
C ILE A 97 11.36 -11.39 -3.44
N PRO A 98 10.80 -11.51 -2.22
CA PRO A 98 10.09 -10.42 -1.58
C PRO A 98 10.92 -9.14 -1.44
N ARG A 99 10.30 -7.99 -1.72
CA ARG A 99 10.87 -6.67 -1.47
C ARG A 99 10.42 -6.17 -0.10
N TRP A 100 10.99 -6.76 0.95
CA TRP A 100 10.71 -6.34 2.33
C TRP A 100 11.17 -4.90 2.56
N HIS A 101 10.26 -4.04 3.01
CA HIS A 101 10.54 -2.64 3.34
C HIS A 101 9.58 -2.09 4.40
N GLN A 102 9.97 -0.98 5.03
CA GLN A 102 9.06 -0.09 5.76
C GLN A 102 8.70 1.09 4.88
N ASP A 103 7.40 1.44 4.82
CA ASP A 103 6.98 2.66 4.13
C ASP A 103 7.51 3.89 4.87
N GLY A 104 8.14 4.79 4.12
CA GLY A 104 8.51 6.13 4.57
C GLY A 104 7.28 7.03 4.76
N ARG A 105 7.52 8.35 4.82
CA ARG A 105 6.41 9.31 4.82
C ARG A 105 5.78 9.37 3.43
N MET A 106 4.48 9.13 3.34
CA MET A 106 3.76 9.13 2.05
C MET A 106 3.43 10.55 1.59
N TYR A 107 3.20 11.45 2.54
CA TYR A 107 3.04 12.90 2.37
C TYR A 107 3.50 13.57 3.67
N PRO A 108 3.84 14.88 3.68
CA PRO A 108 4.21 15.53 4.92
C PRO A 108 2.96 15.74 5.79
N TYR A 109 3.17 15.83 7.10
CA TYR A 109 2.08 16.10 8.03
C TYR A 109 1.65 17.55 7.92
N ASP A 110 0.35 17.80 8.08
CA ASP A 110 -0.11 19.13 8.48
C ASP A 110 0.59 19.55 9.79
N GLU A 111 0.91 20.83 9.91
CA GLU A 111 1.56 21.38 11.10
C GLU A 111 0.76 21.06 12.38
N GLY A 112 1.43 20.48 13.38
CA GLY A 112 0.82 20.09 14.64
C GLY A 112 0.04 18.76 14.60
N ARG A 113 0.10 18.02 13.48
CA ARG A 113 -0.53 16.69 13.32
C ARG A 113 0.47 15.54 13.20
N GLU A 114 1.74 15.76 13.52
CA GLU A 114 2.82 14.77 13.41
C GLU A 114 2.60 13.53 14.28
N GLU A 115 1.83 13.67 15.38
CA GLU A 115 1.50 12.56 16.28
C GLU A 115 0.32 11.72 15.79
N VAL A 116 -0.44 12.18 14.79
CA VAL A 116 -1.57 11.41 14.25
C VAL A 116 -1.05 10.22 13.47
N VAL A 117 -1.46 9.02 13.87
CA VAL A 117 -1.07 7.79 13.19
C VAL A 117 -1.76 7.71 11.84
N ARG A 118 -0.98 7.95 10.78
CA ARG A 118 -1.43 7.75 9.40
C ARG A 118 -1.27 6.29 9.01
N SER A 119 -2.24 5.78 8.26
CA SER A 119 -2.28 4.40 7.84
C SER A 119 -2.61 4.27 6.37
N LYS A 120 -2.09 3.21 5.76
CA LYS A 120 -2.54 2.68 4.48
C LYS A 120 -3.42 1.46 4.76
N TYR A 121 -4.54 1.41 4.07
CA TYR A 121 -5.45 0.27 4.07
C TYR A 121 -5.32 -0.45 2.75
N ALA A 122 -5.33 -1.77 2.79
CA ALA A 122 -5.22 -2.58 1.59
C ALA A 122 -6.19 -3.76 1.59
N LEU A 123 -6.67 -4.08 0.40
CA LEU A 123 -7.53 -5.21 0.10
C LEU A 123 -7.03 -5.87 -1.20
N VAL A 124 -7.05 -7.20 -1.25
CA VAL A 124 -6.80 -7.95 -2.48
C VAL A 124 -8.07 -8.70 -2.84
N ILE A 125 -8.63 -8.40 -4.02
CA ILE A 125 -9.88 -9.01 -4.51
C ILE A 125 -9.63 -10.12 -5.54
N LEU A 126 -8.40 -10.22 -6.03
CA LEU A 126 -7.90 -11.32 -6.87
C LEU A 126 -6.42 -11.54 -6.54
N GLY A 127 -5.99 -12.79 -6.41
CA GLY A 127 -4.60 -13.16 -6.19
C GLY A 127 -4.14 -13.15 -4.72
N PRO A 128 -2.83 -13.28 -4.46
CA PRO A 128 -2.28 -13.41 -3.11
C PRO A 128 -2.30 -12.09 -2.31
N PRO A 129 -2.51 -12.15 -0.97
CA PRO A 129 -2.51 -10.98 -0.11
C PRO A 129 -1.11 -10.38 0.05
N THR A 130 -1.04 -9.09 0.40
CA THR A 130 0.22 -8.44 0.80
C THR A 130 0.88 -9.19 1.94
N LEU A 131 2.19 -9.43 1.82
CA LEU A 131 2.97 -10.04 2.89
C LEU A 131 3.30 -8.98 3.94
N MET A 132 3.14 -9.31 5.22
CA MET A 132 3.48 -8.42 6.32
C MET A 132 4.09 -9.22 7.46
N LEU A 133 5.19 -8.77 8.02
CA LEU A 133 5.80 -9.38 9.20
C LEU A 133 5.04 -8.95 10.45
N VAL A 134 4.90 -9.85 11.42
CA VAL A 134 4.39 -9.47 12.75
C VAL A 134 5.40 -8.48 13.38
N PRO A 135 4.99 -7.25 13.73
CA PRO A 135 5.90 -6.23 14.26
C PRO A 135 6.69 -6.73 15.48
N ASN A 136 8.01 -6.65 15.39
CA ASN A 136 8.92 -6.95 16.49
C ASN A 136 10.24 -6.18 16.30
N GLU A 137 10.89 -5.83 17.42
CA GLU A 137 12.08 -4.97 17.38
C GLU A 137 13.25 -5.60 16.62
N GLN A 138 13.38 -6.94 16.69
CA GLN A 138 14.44 -7.64 15.95
C GLN A 138 14.29 -7.48 14.44
N SER A 139 13.07 -7.56 13.91
CA SER A 139 12.82 -7.39 12.48
C SER A 139 13.08 -5.96 12.03
N PHE A 140 12.70 -4.97 12.84
CA PHE A 140 13.04 -3.57 12.58
C PHE A 140 14.54 -3.31 12.62
N ALA A 141 15.28 -3.95 13.54
CA ALA A 141 16.73 -3.83 13.59
C ALA A 141 17.41 -4.45 12.35
N ILE A 142 16.91 -5.60 11.87
CA ILE A 142 17.39 -6.25 10.64
C ILE A 142 17.13 -5.37 9.41
N GLU A 143 15.94 -4.78 9.30
CA GLU A 143 15.60 -3.87 8.19
C GLU A 143 16.54 -2.66 8.16
N ARG A 144 16.73 -1.98 9.30
CA ARG A 144 17.66 -0.84 9.40
C ARG A 144 19.09 -1.26 9.05
N GLN A 145 19.54 -2.41 9.54
CA GLN A 145 20.85 -2.96 9.20
C GLN A 145 20.99 -3.19 7.68
N SER A 146 19.93 -3.64 7.02
CA SER A 146 19.94 -3.84 5.57
C SER A 146 20.13 -2.51 4.83
N VAL A 147 19.46 -1.44 5.27
CA VAL A 147 19.58 -0.10 4.68
C VAL A 147 21.01 0.40 4.83
N SER A 148 21.57 0.37 6.05
CA SER A 148 22.96 0.83 6.27
C SER A 148 24.00 -0.02 5.50
N LYS A 149 23.73 -1.31 5.28
CA LYS A 149 24.64 -2.24 4.60
C LYS A 149 24.62 -2.13 3.08
N PHE A 150 23.44 -1.95 2.49
CA PHE A 150 23.26 -2.04 1.04
C PHE A 150 22.90 -0.70 0.40
N LEU A 151 22.21 0.20 1.13
CA LEU A 151 21.65 1.44 0.61
C LEU A 151 22.21 2.66 1.36
N ARG A 152 23.51 2.68 1.66
CA ARG A 152 24.15 3.72 2.49
C ARG A 152 23.86 5.15 2.02
N TRP A 153 23.69 5.38 0.71
CA TRP A 153 23.33 6.69 0.15
C TRP A 153 21.94 7.20 0.56
N CYS A 154 21.06 6.33 1.06
CA CYS A 154 19.78 6.72 1.63
C CYS A 154 19.93 7.36 3.03
N GLU A 155 21.00 7.04 3.76
CA GLU A 155 21.26 7.57 5.11
C GLU A 155 22.22 8.76 5.09
N ASP A 156 23.22 8.73 4.21
CA ASP A 156 24.29 9.71 4.12
C ASP A 156 24.11 10.57 2.86
N LYS A 157 23.64 11.81 3.05
CA LYS A 157 23.40 12.77 1.95
C LYS A 157 24.68 13.18 1.24
N ASP A 158 25.84 13.01 1.88
CA ASP A 158 27.15 13.32 1.31
C ASP A 158 27.76 12.11 0.59
N ALA A 159 27.14 10.93 0.68
CA ALA A 159 27.60 9.75 -0.04
C ALA A 159 27.40 9.92 -1.57
N PRO A 160 28.33 9.37 -2.39
CA PRO A 160 28.14 9.34 -3.83
C PRO A 160 26.82 8.68 -4.19
N GLN A 161 26.06 9.31 -5.08
CA GLN A 161 24.83 8.72 -5.60
C GLN A 161 25.19 7.58 -6.56
N PRO A 162 24.57 6.40 -6.41
CA PRO A 162 24.83 5.28 -7.30
C PRO A 162 24.28 5.55 -8.69
N THR A 163 24.91 4.92 -9.69
CA THR A 163 24.30 4.74 -11.01
C THR A 163 23.01 3.90 -10.91
N PRO A 164 22.11 3.95 -11.90
CA PRO A 164 20.93 3.07 -11.92
C PRO A 164 21.29 1.59 -11.77
N GLU A 165 22.33 1.12 -12.44
CA GLU A 165 22.76 -0.29 -12.39
C GLU A 165 23.30 -0.68 -11.01
N GLU A 166 24.08 0.20 -10.37
CA GLU A 166 24.58 -0.02 -8.99
C GLU A 166 23.42 -0.03 -7.99
N ARG A 167 22.39 0.78 -8.20
CA ARG A 167 21.19 0.79 -7.37
C ARG A 167 20.43 -0.53 -7.50
N ASP A 168 20.17 -0.98 -8.73
CA ASP A 168 19.45 -2.24 -8.98
C ASP A 168 20.21 -3.44 -8.37
N GLU A 169 21.54 -3.47 -8.52
CA GLU A 169 22.37 -4.54 -7.95
C GLU A 169 22.30 -4.54 -6.41
N ALA A 170 22.36 -3.37 -5.79
CA ALA A 170 22.31 -3.24 -4.34
C ALA A 170 20.92 -3.58 -3.78
N GLU A 171 19.84 -3.13 -4.42
CA GLU A 171 18.46 -3.49 -4.07
C GLU A 171 18.26 -5.00 -4.18
N LEU A 172 18.75 -5.64 -5.24
CA LEU A 172 18.67 -7.10 -5.38
C LEU A 172 19.46 -7.84 -4.29
N LYS A 173 20.65 -7.34 -3.92
CA LYS A 173 21.45 -7.90 -2.80
C LYS A 173 20.72 -7.74 -1.47
N GLN A 174 20.11 -6.57 -1.23
CA GLN A 174 19.32 -6.31 -0.03
C GLN A 174 18.12 -7.27 0.05
N ARG A 175 17.36 -7.41 -1.03
CA ARG A 175 16.18 -8.29 -1.12
C ARG A 175 16.53 -9.74 -0.80
N LYS A 176 17.57 -10.29 -1.43
CA LYS A 176 18.06 -11.65 -1.16
C LYS A 176 18.51 -11.84 0.29
N TRP A 177 19.16 -10.82 0.86
CA TRP A 177 19.59 -10.87 2.25
C TRP A 177 18.38 -10.86 3.20
N LEU A 178 17.44 -9.93 3.02
CA LEU A 178 16.22 -9.83 3.84
C LEU A 178 15.33 -11.07 3.72
N GLU A 179 15.19 -11.66 2.53
CA GLU A 179 14.47 -12.91 2.34
C GLU A 179 15.03 -14.03 3.24
N ASN A 180 16.37 -14.17 3.31
CA ASN A 180 17.00 -15.15 4.18
C ASN A 180 16.84 -14.81 5.67
N GLU A 181 17.01 -13.54 6.05
CA GLU A 181 16.87 -13.12 7.46
C GLU A 181 15.43 -13.27 7.97
N PHE A 182 14.43 -13.06 7.11
CA PHE A 182 13.01 -13.13 7.47
C PHE A 182 12.33 -14.46 7.15
N LYS A 183 13.09 -15.48 6.72
CA LYS A 183 12.53 -16.78 6.31
C LYS A 183 11.64 -17.42 7.38
N ASP A 184 12.07 -17.33 8.64
CA ASP A 184 11.40 -17.92 9.81
C ASP A 184 10.59 -16.89 10.61
N THR A 185 10.57 -15.62 10.16
CA THR A 185 9.83 -14.56 10.84
C THR A 185 8.33 -14.76 10.63
N PRO A 186 7.52 -14.79 11.70
CA PRO A 186 6.07 -14.90 11.60
C PRO A 186 5.46 -13.78 10.75
N LYS A 187 4.52 -14.17 9.90
CA LYS A 187 3.78 -13.26 9.02
C LYS A 187 2.37 -13.06 9.55
N VAL A 188 1.87 -11.83 9.43
CA VAL A 188 0.47 -11.49 9.70
C VAL A 188 -0.40 -12.32 8.77
N GLN A 189 -1.41 -12.99 9.34
CA GLN A 189 -2.37 -13.78 8.57
C GLN A 189 -3.51 -12.87 8.11
N VAL A 190 -3.63 -12.70 6.80
CA VAL A 190 -4.72 -11.95 6.17
C VAL A 190 -5.63 -12.96 5.46
N GLY A 191 -6.85 -13.09 5.96
CA GLY A 191 -7.87 -13.96 5.39
C GLY A 191 -8.53 -13.37 4.16
N HIS A 192 -9.32 -14.20 3.48
CA HIS A 192 -10.12 -13.79 2.32
C HIS A 192 -11.11 -12.67 2.71
N GLY A 193 -11.20 -11.63 1.88
CA GLY A 193 -12.04 -10.46 2.15
C GLY A 193 -11.55 -9.55 3.28
N GLN A 194 -10.46 -9.88 3.98
CA GLN A 194 -10.00 -9.07 5.10
C GLN A 194 -9.19 -7.87 4.62
N VAL A 195 -9.49 -6.72 5.21
CA VAL A 195 -8.72 -5.49 5.02
C VAL A 195 -7.55 -5.47 6.00
N VAL A 196 -6.36 -5.19 5.49
CA VAL A 196 -5.18 -4.94 6.32
C VAL A 196 -4.92 -3.44 6.44
N ARG A 197 -4.67 -2.97 7.65
CA ARG A 197 -4.18 -1.63 7.96
C ARG A 197 -2.72 -1.72 8.37
N PHE A 198 -1.90 -0.81 7.87
CA PHE A 198 -0.53 -0.63 8.33
C PHE A 198 -0.15 0.85 8.34
N SER A 199 0.51 1.29 9.41
CA SER A 199 1.03 2.65 9.52
C SER A 199 2.25 2.82 8.65
N TRP A 200 2.56 4.07 8.29
CA TRP A 200 3.75 4.43 7.51
C TRP A 200 4.50 5.58 8.19
N GLY A 201 5.78 5.77 7.83
CA GLY A 201 6.59 6.90 8.28
C GLY A 201 6.99 6.88 9.77
N ARG A 202 6.70 5.80 10.51
CA ARG A 202 7.09 5.63 11.91
C ARG A 202 8.12 4.51 12.04
N VAL A 203 8.97 4.60 13.06
CA VAL A 203 10.01 3.58 13.35
C VAL A 203 9.43 2.18 13.61
N ASN A 204 8.18 2.12 14.07
CA ASN A 204 7.47 0.87 14.34
C ASN A 204 6.44 0.52 13.26
N SER A 205 6.45 1.20 12.10
CA SER A 205 5.59 0.85 10.98
C SER A 205 5.91 -0.56 10.46
N PRO A 206 4.92 -1.36 10.05
CA PRO A 206 5.15 -2.76 9.68
C PRO A 206 6.07 -2.92 8.47
N ILE A 207 6.93 -3.95 8.52
CA ILE A 207 7.69 -4.40 7.37
C ILE A 207 6.77 -5.26 6.50
N HIS A 208 6.68 -4.93 5.22
CA HIS A 208 5.78 -5.60 4.29
C HIS A 208 6.42 -5.75 2.91
N SER A 209 5.79 -6.53 2.05
CA SER A 209 6.23 -6.81 0.69
C SER A 209 5.04 -7.22 -0.18
N GLU A 210 5.17 -7.01 -1.47
CA GLU A 210 4.40 -7.78 -2.46
C GLU A 210 4.65 -9.29 -2.28
N PRO A 211 3.64 -10.15 -2.46
CA PRO A 211 3.83 -11.59 -2.60
C PRO A 211 4.47 -11.96 -3.95
N ASP A 212 4.85 -13.22 -4.10
CA ASP A 212 5.21 -13.79 -5.41
C ASP A 212 3.98 -13.75 -6.35
N PHE A 213 4.11 -13.15 -7.53
CA PHE A 213 3.03 -12.99 -8.49
C PHE A 213 3.00 -14.16 -9.46
N ILE A 214 2.60 -15.33 -8.96
CA ILE A 214 2.42 -16.55 -9.76
C ILE A 214 1.07 -16.59 -10.50
N CYS A 215 0.18 -15.65 -10.20
CA CYS A 215 -1.15 -15.51 -10.80
C CYS A 215 -1.53 -14.03 -10.94
N ASP A 216 -2.62 -13.77 -11.67
CA ASP A 216 -3.22 -12.45 -11.78
C ASP A 216 -3.60 -11.89 -10.40
N ARG A 217 -3.48 -10.57 -10.23
CA ARG A 217 -3.73 -9.91 -8.95
C ARG A 217 -4.41 -8.56 -9.12
N ILE A 218 -5.45 -8.32 -8.33
CA ILE A 218 -6.05 -6.99 -8.14
C ILE A 218 -5.83 -6.54 -6.71
N PHE A 219 -4.98 -5.54 -6.54
CA PHE A 219 -4.68 -4.91 -5.27
C PHE A 219 -5.32 -3.52 -5.19
N ILE A 220 -6.02 -3.25 -4.10
CA ILE A 220 -6.66 -1.97 -3.83
C ILE A 220 -6.04 -1.40 -2.57
N SER A 221 -5.76 -0.10 -2.57
CA SER A 221 -5.36 0.59 -1.35
C SER A 221 -5.94 1.99 -1.23
N VAL A 222 -6.12 2.42 0.01
CA VAL A 222 -6.51 3.80 0.33
C VAL A 222 -5.68 4.36 1.48
N LEU A 223 -5.28 5.61 1.36
CA LEU A 223 -4.67 6.42 2.43
C LEU A 223 -5.55 7.65 2.62
N TYR A 224 -5.91 7.98 3.86
CA TYR A 224 -6.73 9.15 4.16
C TYR A 224 -5.89 10.30 4.72
N GLY A 225 -6.24 11.51 4.31
CA GLY A 225 -5.59 12.72 4.80
C GLY A 225 -6.47 13.95 4.61
N SER A 226 -5.91 15.09 5.00
CA SER A 226 -6.50 16.39 4.74
C SER A 226 -6.36 16.78 3.26
N GLU A 227 -7.11 17.79 2.83
CA GLU A 227 -6.99 18.31 1.47
C GLU A 227 -5.58 18.86 1.17
N PRO A 228 -4.93 19.67 2.04
CA PRO A 228 -3.54 20.08 1.84
C PRO A 228 -2.58 18.90 1.67
N GLU A 229 -2.67 17.87 2.52
CA GLU A 229 -1.83 16.67 2.45
C GLU A 229 -1.97 15.98 1.08
N LEU A 230 -3.21 15.79 0.60
CA LEU A 230 -3.45 15.08 -0.66
C LEU A 230 -3.18 15.93 -1.91
N ARG A 231 -3.32 17.26 -1.84
CA ARG A 231 -2.88 18.15 -2.92
C ARG A 231 -1.37 18.11 -3.09
N GLN A 232 -0.65 18.18 -1.99
CA GLN A 232 0.81 18.09 -2.03
C GLN A 232 1.28 16.72 -2.54
N MET A 233 0.57 15.66 -2.18
CA MET A 233 0.87 14.34 -2.72
C MET A 233 0.64 14.26 -4.23
N ALA A 234 -0.45 14.87 -4.72
CA ALA A 234 -0.71 14.98 -6.16
C ALA A 234 0.42 15.76 -6.88
N ASP A 235 0.88 16.86 -6.28
CA ASP A 235 2.02 17.63 -6.82
C ASP A 235 3.30 16.78 -6.88
N TRP A 236 3.61 16.02 -5.82
CA TRP A 236 4.79 15.13 -5.76
C TRP A 236 4.75 14.01 -6.80
N ARG A 237 3.54 13.57 -7.16
CA ARG A 237 3.31 12.52 -8.15
C ARG A 237 3.08 13.07 -9.56
N ASN A 238 3.12 14.39 -9.74
CA ASN A 238 2.88 15.08 -11.01
C ASN A 238 1.52 14.68 -11.64
N THR A 239 0.48 14.68 -10.81
CA THR A 239 -0.90 14.28 -11.14
C THR A 239 -1.88 15.39 -10.77
N GLU A 240 -3.07 15.39 -11.37
CA GLU A 240 -4.11 16.38 -11.08
C GLU A 240 -5.01 15.94 -9.91
N TYR A 241 -5.11 16.79 -8.88
CA TYR A 241 -6.01 16.58 -7.75
C TYR A 241 -7.49 16.51 -8.20
N GLY A 242 -8.20 15.48 -7.76
CA GLY A 242 -9.60 15.22 -8.07
C GLY A 242 -9.82 14.54 -9.42
N LYS A 243 -8.75 14.07 -10.09
CA LYS A 243 -8.84 13.30 -11.34
C LYS A 243 -8.49 11.85 -11.12
N TYR A 244 -9.13 11.00 -11.91
CA TYR A 244 -8.78 9.59 -12.04
C TYR A 244 -7.74 9.47 -13.14
N GLU A 245 -6.58 8.92 -12.81
CA GLU A 245 -5.50 8.68 -13.75
C GLU A 245 -5.31 7.18 -13.93
N ILE A 246 -5.19 6.78 -15.19
CA ILE A 246 -4.93 5.40 -15.58
C ILE A 246 -3.55 5.36 -16.18
N GLU A 247 -2.68 4.59 -15.55
CA GLU A 247 -1.34 4.26 -16.03
C GLU A 247 -1.39 2.86 -16.65
N LEU A 248 -0.74 2.70 -17.80
CA LEU A 248 -0.64 1.45 -18.56
C LEU A 248 0.79 0.89 -18.45
#